data_AF-A0A837I4L3-F1
#
_entry.id   AF-A0A837I4L3-F1
#
_cell.length_a   1.000
_cell.length_b   1.000
_cell.length_c   1.000
_cell.angle_alpha   90.00
_cell.angle_beta   90.00
_cell.angle_gamma   90.00
#
_symmetry.space_group_name_H-M   'P 1'
#
loop_
_entity.id
_entity.type
_entity.pdbx_description
1 polymer ?
#
loop_
_entity_poly.entity_id
_entity_poly.type
_entity_poly.pdbx_seq_one_letter_code
_entity_poly.pdbx_strand_id
1 'polypeptide(L)'
;MEENKKIKFPISVLRPLISYLKGEKKRLIETKKELKKVDPFIVGNRDDDNSVDSDVAENVEHDRAYAMRSQISRSIISIRKTLTRIKLGKYGICANCGKMIDTDRLAVNPTAEFCMNCETKKEKKLG
;
A
#
# COMPACT_ATOMS: atom_id res chain seq x y z
N MET A 1 25.38 -13.06 -25.61
CA MET A 1 24.93 -12.48 -24.32
C MET A 1 24.06 -11.30 -24.66
N GLU A 2 22.74 -11.48 -24.72
CA GLU A 2 21.83 -10.39 -25.09
C GLU A 2 21.76 -9.38 -23.95
N GLU A 3 22.35 -8.21 -24.20
CA GLU A 3 22.17 -7.03 -23.37
C GLU A 3 20.68 -6.68 -23.37
N ASN A 4 19.98 -7.16 -22.34
CA ASN A 4 18.61 -6.80 -22.06
C ASN A 4 18.58 -5.28 -21.84
N LYS A 5 18.30 -4.54 -22.91
CA LYS A 5 18.24 -3.07 -22.96
C LYS A 5 17.02 -2.66 -22.14
N LYS A 6 17.18 -2.61 -20.82
CA LYS A 6 16.11 -2.34 -19.86
C LYS A 6 15.56 -0.95 -20.16
N ILE A 7 14.41 -0.91 -20.83
CA ILE A 7 13.66 0.33 -21.07
C ILE A 7 13.44 0.98 -19.71
N LYS A 8 13.94 2.21 -19.57
CA LYS A 8 13.70 3.06 -18.41
C LYS A 8 12.63 4.06 -18.80
N PHE A 9 11.63 4.23 -17.93
CA PHE A 9 10.60 5.24 -18.13
C PHE A 9 11.23 6.65 -18.04
N PRO A 10 11.00 7.53 -19.03
CA PRO A 10 11.44 8.92 -18.95
C PRO A 10 10.82 9.63 -17.75
N ILE A 11 11.58 10.50 -17.09
CA ILE A 11 11.12 11.26 -15.92
C ILE A 11 9.92 12.16 -16.27
N SER A 12 9.85 12.66 -17.50
CA SER A 12 8.71 13.45 -17.99
C SER A 12 7.39 12.70 -17.88
N VAL A 13 7.39 11.40 -18.23
CA VAL A 13 6.22 10.52 -18.17
C VAL A 13 5.86 10.16 -16.73
N LEU A 14 6.86 10.04 -15.84
CA LEU A 14 6.62 9.69 -14.44
C LEU A 14 6.20 10.88 -13.57
N ARG A 15 6.38 12.13 -14.03
CA ARG A 15 6.09 13.33 -13.22
C ARG A 15 4.61 13.39 -12.75
N PRO A 16 3.59 13.15 -13.59
CA PRO A 16 2.20 13.10 -13.14
C PRO A 16 1.96 12.01 -12.10
N LEU A 17 2.52 10.82 -12.33
CA LEU A 17 2.42 9.69 -11.41
C LEU A 17 3.06 10.00 -10.05
N ILE A 18 4.24 10.61 -10.02
CA ILE A 18 4.92 11.02 -8.77
C ILE A 18 4.04 12.02 -8.00
N SER A 19 3.43 12.98 -8.70
CA SER A 19 2.52 13.95 -8.08
C SER A 19 1.31 13.25 -7.45
N TYR A 20 0.65 12.38 -8.21
CA TYR A 20 -0.47 11.56 -7.74
C TYR A 20 -0.11 10.73 -6.50
N LEU A 21 0.98 9.95 -6.56
CA LEU A 21 1.42 9.11 -5.46
C LEU A 21 1.77 9.92 -4.19
N LYS A 22 2.34 11.11 -4.34
CA LYS A 22 2.62 12.01 -3.20
C LYS A 22 1.33 12.53 -2.56
N GLY A 23 0.36 12.94 -3.38
CA GLY A 23 -0.96 13.38 -2.93
C GLY A 23 -1.70 12.26 -2.20
N GLU A 24 -1.75 11.07 -2.81
CA GLU A 24 -2.41 9.90 -2.24
C GLU A 24 -1.79 9.49 -0.90
N LYS A 25 -0.46 9.48 -0.81
CA LYS A 25 0.24 9.22 0.45
C LYS A 25 -0.15 10.23 1.54
N LYS A 26 -0.29 11.52 1.21
CA LYS A 26 -0.68 12.55 2.18
C LYS A 26 -2.10 12.29 2.68
N ARG A 27 -3.04 12.04 1.77
CA ARG A 27 -4.43 11.67 2.09
C ARG A 27 -4.49 10.46 3.01
N LEU A 28 -3.79 9.38 2.68
CA LEU A 28 -3.76 8.17 3.51
C LEU A 28 -3.19 8.40 4.92
N ILE A 29 -2.19 9.30 5.05
CA ILE A 29 -1.65 9.66 6.37
C ILE A 29 -2.70 10.40 7.21
N GLU A 30 -3.45 11.32 6.60
CA GLU A 30 -4.55 12.04 7.26
C GLU A 30 -5.68 11.07 7.64
N THR A 31 -6.15 10.23 6.72
CA THR A 31 -7.16 9.19 7.02
C THR A 31 -6.73 8.27 8.15
N LYS A 32 -5.45 7.83 8.16
CA LYS A 32 -4.92 7.00 9.25
C LYS A 32 -4.91 7.72 10.61
N LYS A 33 -4.72 9.05 10.63
CA LYS A 33 -4.79 9.84 11.87
C LYS A 33 -6.23 9.94 12.37
N GLU A 34 -7.19 10.19 11.50
CA GLU A 34 -8.60 10.24 11.88
C GLU A 34 -9.09 8.88 12.40
N LEU A 35 -8.70 7.78 11.75
CA LEU A 35 -9.01 6.43 12.23
C LEU A 35 -8.44 6.09 13.61
N LYS A 36 -7.39 6.79 14.08
CA LYS A 36 -6.89 6.61 15.44
C LYS A 36 -7.75 7.33 16.49
N LYS A 37 -8.46 8.40 16.09
CA LYS A 37 -9.30 9.20 17.00
C LYS A 37 -10.67 8.57 17.22
N VAL A 38 -11.06 7.60 16.41
CA VAL A 38 -12.33 6.88 16.52
C VAL A 38 -12.14 5.48 17.12
N ASP A 39 -10.91 5.11 17.47
CA ASP A 39 -10.58 3.79 18.01
C ASP A 39 -10.75 3.83 19.54
N PRO A 40 -11.77 3.15 20.12
CA PRO A 40 -12.09 3.25 21.56
C PRO A 40 -10.90 2.91 22.46
N PHE A 41 -10.04 1.99 22.01
CA PHE A 41 -8.88 1.50 22.75
C PHE A 41 -7.67 2.46 22.69
N ILE A 42 -7.68 3.44 21.78
CA ILE A 42 -6.62 4.46 21.69
C ILE A 42 -6.99 5.73 22.44
N VAL A 43 -8.26 6.12 22.39
CA VAL A 43 -8.72 7.40 22.95
C VAL A 43 -8.96 7.29 24.47
N GLY A 44 -9.11 6.06 24.99
CA GLY A 44 -9.37 5.82 26.41
C GLY A 44 -10.81 6.12 26.83
N ASN A 45 -11.70 6.31 25.86
CA ASN A 45 -13.15 6.40 26.07
C ASN A 45 -13.74 4.98 26.00
N ARG A 46 -13.36 4.11 26.92
CA ARG A 46 -14.18 2.91 27.17
C ARG A 46 -15.39 3.37 27.95
N ASP A 47 -16.57 2.90 27.55
CA ASP A 47 -17.76 3.13 28.34
C ASP A 47 -17.59 2.42 29.68
N ASP A 48 -17.87 3.11 30.80
CA ASP A 48 -17.84 2.51 32.15
C ASP A 48 -18.98 1.47 32.35
N ASP A 49 -19.84 1.30 31.33
CA ASP A 49 -20.84 0.26 31.27
C ASP A 49 -20.17 -1.10 30.96
N ASN A 50 -19.76 -1.80 32.02
CA ASN A 50 -19.20 -3.16 31.98
C ASN A 50 -20.24 -4.23 31.58
N SER A 51 -21.17 -3.90 30.68
CA SER A 51 -22.11 -4.85 30.11
C SER A 51 -21.43 -5.65 29.01
N VAL A 52 -21.76 -6.94 28.92
CA VAL A 52 -21.18 -7.86 27.92
C VAL A 52 -21.47 -7.39 26.49
N ASP A 53 -22.60 -6.73 26.26
CA ASP A 53 -22.99 -6.21 24.94
C ASP A 53 -22.14 -4.99 24.53
N SER A 54 -21.91 -4.06 25.48
CA SER A 54 -21.01 -2.92 25.30
C SER A 54 -19.58 -3.37 24.99
N ASP A 55 -19.04 -4.30 25.79
CA ASP A 55 -17.71 -4.86 25.58
C ASP A 55 -17.55 -5.51 24.20
N VAL A 56 -18.56 -6.25 23.72
CA VAL A 56 -18.53 -6.87 22.39
C VAL A 56 -18.56 -5.80 21.29
N ALA A 57 -19.39 -4.77 21.43
CA ALA A 57 -19.49 -3.68 20.46
C ALA A 57 -18.15 -2.92 20.32
N GLU A 58 -17.53 -2.57 21.45
CA GLU A 58 -16.23 -1.89 21.48
C GLU A 58 -15.12 -2.71 20.80
N ASN A 59 -15.04 -4.02 21.10
CA ASN A 59 -14.05 -4.91 20.49
C ASN A 59 -14.22 -4.99 18.95
N VAL A 60 -15.47 -5.08 18.48
CA VAL A 60 -15.76 -5.12 17.04
C VAL A 60 -15.38 -3.80 16.36
N GLU A 61 -15.64 -2.66 16.99
CA GLU A 61 -15.24 -1.36 16.47
C GLU A 61 -13.71 -1.19 16.42
N HIS A 62 -13.02 -1.62 17.49
CA HIS A 62 -11.57 -1.66 17.53
C HIS A 62 -10.97 -2.51 16.40
N ASP A 63 -11.44 -3.74 16.24
CA ASP A 63 -10.94 -4.66 15.21
C ASP A 63 -11.11 -4.08 13.80
N ARG A 64 -12.26 -3.45 13.55
CA ARG A 64 -12.53 -2.74 12.28
C ARG A 64 -11.55 -1.57 12.07
N ALA A 65 -11.40 -0.70 13.06
CA ALA A 65 -10.49 0.44 12.98
C ALA A 65 -9.04 -0.02 12.78
N TYR A 66 -8.62 -1.05 13.51
CA TYR A 66 -7.29 -1.66 13.40
C TYR A 66 -7.05 -2.25 12.01
N ALA A 67 -7.98 -3.04 11.48
CA ALA A 67 -7.88 -3.63 10.14
C ALA A 67 -7.75 -2.55 9.05
N MET A 68 -8.57 -1.49 9.10
CA MET A 68 -8.48 -0.36 8.18
C MET A 68 -7.14 0.36 8.27
N ARG A 69 -6.66 0.64 9.50
CA ARG A 69 -5.35 1.27 9.73
C ARG A 69 -4.19 0.41 9.23
N SER A 70 -4.28 -0.90 9.40
CA SER A 70 -3.28 -1.86 8.91
C SER A 70 -3.21 -1.83 7.39
N GLN A 71 -4.36 -1.87 6.72
CA GLN A 71 -4.44 -1.79 5.26
C GLN A 71 -3.88 -0.46 4.73
N ILE A 72 -4.27 0.67 5.32
CA ILE A 72 -3.73 1.98 4.95
C ILE A 72 -2.20 2.05 5.15
N SER A 73 -1.69 1.43 6.21
CA SER A 73 -0.25 1.37 6.47
C SER A 73 0.49 0.61 5.37
N ARG A 74 -0.06 -0.52 4.91
CA ARG A 74 0.46 -1.28 3.78
C ARG A 74 0.48 -0.43 2.51
N SER A 75 -0.60 0.29 2.20
CA SER A 75 -0.68 1.20 1.05
C SER A 75 0.38 2.31 1.11
N ILE A 76 0.57 2.94 2.28
CA ILE A 76 1.62 3.96 2.48
C ILE A 76 3.02 3.38 2.22
N ILE A 77 3.29 2.16 2.71
CA ILE A 77 4.57 1.48 2.48
C ILE A 77 4.77 1.21 0.99
N SER A 78 3.76 0.68 0.30
CA SER A 78 3.82 0.42 -1.14
C SER A 78 4.10 1.70 -1.93
N ILE A 79 3.41 2.80 -1.63
CA ILE A 79 3.65 4.09 -2.28
C ILE A 79 5.08 4.58 -2.03
N ARG A 80 5.57 4.49 -0.79
CA ARG A 80 6.96 4.88 -0.45
C ARG A 80 7.98 4.05 -1.25
N LYS A 81 7.79 2.73 -1.31
CA LYS A 81 8.63 1.84 -2.13
C LYS A 81 8.60 2.26 -3.60
N THR A 82 7.42 2.49 -4.17
CA THR A 82 7.27 2.91 -5.57
C THR A 82 8.00 4.22 -5.85
N LEU A 83 7.82 5.24 -5.00
CA LEU A 83 8.53 6.51 -5.14
C LEU A 83 10.06 6.33 -5.08
N THR A 84 10.56 5.47 -4.20
CA THR A 84 11.99 5.13 -4.14
C THR A 84 12.44 4.43 -5.42
N ARG A 85 11.67 3.48 -5.94
CA ARG A 85 11.99 2.78 -7.19
C ARG A 85 12.02 3.73 -8.39
N ILE A 86 11.12 4.71 -8.44
CA ILE A 86 11.14 5.78 -9.45
C ILE A 86 12.45 6.56 -9.35
N LYS A 87 12.84 7.00 -8.15
CA LYS A 87 14.12 7.72 -7.94
C LYS A 87 15.34 6.91 -8.38
N LEU A 88 15.32 5.59 -8.16
CA LEU A 88 16.41 4.69 -8.55
C LEU A 88 16.36 4.30 -10.05
N GLY A 89 15.40 4.78 -10.82
CA GLY A 89 15.22 4.38 -12.22
C GLY A 89 14.84 2.92 -12.41
N LYS A 90 14.22 2.31 -11.38
CA LYS A 90 13.78 0.89 -11.35
C LYS A 90 12.26 0.74 -11.41
N TYR A 91 11.52 1.81 -11.70
CA TYR A 91 10.07 1.73 -11.86
C TYR A 91 9.69 0.85 -13.05
N GLY A 92 8.63 0.04 -12.89
CA GLY A 92 8.16 -0.91 -13.89
C GLY A 92 9.05 -2.14 -14.12
N ILE A 93 10.03 -2.38 -13.25
CA ILE A 93 10.86 -3.60 -13.27
C ILE A 93 10.45 -4.50 -12.11
N CYS A 94 10.20 -5.78 -12.35
CA CYS A 94 9.87 -6.75 -11.30
C CYS A 94 11.02 -6.86 -10.27
N ALA A 95 10.71 -6.71 -8.98
CA ALA A 95 11.70 -6.80 -7.90
C ALA A 95 12.32 -8.20 -7.74
N ASN A 96 11.64 -9.24 -8.22
CA ASN A 96 12.08 -10.63 -8.10
C ASN A 96 12.91 -11.09 -9.31
N CYS A 97 12.33 -11.01 -10.51
CA CYS A 97 12.96 -11.58 -11.72
C CYS A 97 13.66 -10.54 -12.61
N GLY A 98 13.55 -9.24 -12.31
CA GLY A 98 14.19 -8.18 -13.08
C GLY A 98 13.61 -7.92 -14.48
N LYS A 99 12.55 -8.63 -14.88
CA LYS A 99 11.80 -8.40 -16.13
C LYS A 99 10.87 -7.19 -16.00
N MET A 100 10.39 -6.64 -17.11
CA MET A 100 9.37 -5.59 -17.05
C MET A 100 8.06 -6.10 -16.47
N ILE A 101 7.40 -5.23 -15.73
CA ILE A 101 6.01 -5.38 -15.32
C ILE A 101 5.17 -4.85 -16.47
N ASP A 102 4.13 -5.59 -16.82
CA ASP A 102 3.16 -5.21 -17.83
C ASP A 102 2.64 -3.78 -17.59
N THR A 103 2.62 -2.97 -18.65
CA THR A 103 2.16 -1.57 -18.58
C THR A 103 0.70 -1.47 -18.19
N ASP A 104 -0.15 -2.41 -18.61
CA ASP A 104 -1.57 -2.43 -18.26
C ASP A 104 -1.74 -2.72 -16.76
N ARG A 105 -0.90 -3.62 -16.22
CA ARG A 105 -0.83 -3.87 -14.77
C ARG A 105 -0.39 -2.62 -14.01
N LEU A 106 0.58 -1.86 -14.51
CA LEU A 106 1.03 -0.62 -13.89
C LEU A 106 -0.01 0.51 -14.02
N ALA A 107 -0.80 0.51 -15.08
CA ALA A 107 -1.91 1.46 -15.27
C ALA A 107 -3.01 1.22 -14.24
N VAL A 108 -3.36 -0.05 -13.97
CA VAL A 108 -4.35 -0.43 -12.96
C VAL A 108 -3.79 -0.30 -11.54
N ASN A 109 -2.57 -0.78 -11.31
CA ASN A 109 -1.88 -0.71 -10.02
C ASN A 109 -0.48 -0.12 -10.18
N PRO A 110 -0.33 1.21 -10.04
CA PRO A 110 0.97 1.88 -10.14
C PRO A 110 1.95 1.51 -9.02
N THR A 111 1.50 0.81 -7.98
CA THR A 111 2.35 0.36 -6.87
C THR A 111 2.82 -1.09 -7.00
N ALA A 112 2.53 -1.76 -8.11
CA ALA A 112 2.94 -3.13 -8.35
C ALA A 112 4.46 -3.31 -8.28
N GLU A 113 4.92 -4.19 -7.38
CA GLU A 113 6.34 -4.49 -7.16
C GLU A 113 6.81 -5.71 -7.99
N PHE A 114 5.89 -6.59 -8.37
CA PHE A 114 6.16 -7.84 -9.09
C PHE A 114 5.36 -7.94 -10.39
N CYS A 115 5.92 -8.66 -11.37
CA CYS A 115 5.16 -9.09 -12.55
C CYS A 115 4.16 -10.20 -12.16
N MET A 116 3.14 -10.41 -12.99
CA MET A 116 2.05 -11.36 -12.72
C MET A 116 2.59 -12.77 -12.39
N ASN A 117 3.54 -13.27 -13.18
CA ASN A 117 4.17 -14.58 -12.94
C ASN A 117 4.85 -14.68 -11.56
N CYS A 118 5.48 -13.61 -11.08
CA CYS A 118 6.11 -13.61 -9.75
C CYS A 118 5.08 -13.43 -8.64
N GLU A 119 4.02 -12.66 -8.87
CA GLU A 119 2.92 -12.50 -7.91
C GLU A 119 2.20 -13.83 -7.69
N THR A 120 1.77 -14.51 -8.76
CA THR A 120 1.08 -15.80 -8.66
C THR A 120 1.92 -16.86 -7.94
N LYS A 121 3.24 -16.88 -8.18
CA LYS A 121 4.16 -17.78 -7.47
C LYS A 121 4.28 -17.45 -5.98
N LYS A 122 4.14 -16.18 -5.60
CA LYS A 122 4.20 -15.74 -4.21
C LYS A 122 2.90 -16.09 -3.48
N GLU A 123 1.75 -15.88 -4.11
CA GLU A 123 0.43 -16.25 -3.57
C GLU A 123 0.34 -17.75 -3.30
N LYS A 124 0.79 -18.59 -4.25
CA LYS A 124 0.85 -20.06 -4.08
C LYS A 124 1.76 -20.55 -2.94
N LYS A 125 2.64 -19.71 -2.42
CA LYS A 125 3.51 -20.04 -1.27
C LYS A 125 2.92 -19.57 0.06
N LEU A 126 1.92 -18.69 0.01
CA LEU A 126 1.28 -18.07 1.18
C LEU A 126 -0.06 -18.73 1.53
N GLY A 127 -0.67 -19.44 0.58
CA GLY A 127 -1.77 -20.38 0.82
C GLY A 127 -1.25 -21.80 1.00
#